data_AF-A0A8T6UUR8-F1
#
_entry.id   AF-A0A8T6UUR8-F1
#
_cell.length_a   1.000
_cell.length_b   1.000
_cell.length_c   1.000
_cell.angle_alpha   90.00
_cell.angle_beta   90.00
_cell.angle_gamma   90.00
#
_symmetry.space_group_name_H-M   'P 1'
#
loop_
_entity.id
_entity.type
_entity.pdbx_description
1 polymer ?
#
loop_
_entity_poly.entity_id
_entity_poly.type
_entity_poly.pdbx_seq_one_letter_code
_entity_poly.pdbx_strand_id
1 'polypeptide(L)'
;MVVEGTIVEKGYARQVRGRRWSGPSLVANATLEDVSGSVVLVLWNEQIRSISVGDRVRIENGYVSSYQGIRQLNIGRGGKLIFLDL
;
A
#
# COMPACT_ATOMS: atom_id res chain seq x y z
N MET A 1 11.28 5.06 4.59
CA MET A 1 10.60 5.94 5.58
C MET A 1 9.62 5.13 6.42
N VAL A 2 9.16 5.70 7.53
CA VAL A 2 8.06 5.15 8.34
C VAL A 2 6.86 6.06 8.18
N VAL A 3 5.67 5.50 7.96
CA VAL A 3 4.40 6.23 7.86
C VAL A 3 3.34 5.46 8.64
N GLU A 4 2.51 6.16 9.40
CA GLU A 4 1.39 5.59 10.15
C GLU A 4 0.10 6.26 9.72
N GLY A 5 -1.01 5.52 9.68
CA GLY A 5 -2.30 6.08 9.33
C GLY A 5 -3.41 5.04 9.33
N THR A 6 -4.60 5.49 8.97
CA THR A 6 -5.80 4.65 8.84
C THR A 6 -6.13 4.43 7.38
N ILE A 7 -6.52 3.21 7.02
CA ILE A 7 -7.03 2.90 5.69
C ILE A 7 -8.46 3.40 5.57
N VAL A 8 -8.68 4.45 4.78
CA VAL A 8 -10.02 5.06 4.59
C VAL A 8 -10.73 4.58 3.33
N GLU A 9 -9.97 4.10 2.34
CA GLU A 9 -10.51 3.52 1.11
C GLU A 9 -9.63 2.37 0.61
N LYS A 10 -10.24 1.45 -0.14
CA LYS A 10 -9.54 0.35 -0.80
C LYS A 10 -10.24 -0.02 -2.11
N GLY A 11 -9.51 0.11 -3.21
CA GLY A 11 -9.99 -0.29 -4.53
C GLY A 11 -9.90 -1.80 -4.76
N TYR A 12 -10.51 -2.25 -5.86
CA TYR A 12 -10.45 -3.65 -6.27
C TYR A 12 -9.04 -4.07 -6.72
N ALA A 13 -8.71 -5.34 -6.44
CA ALA A 13 -7.50 -5.96 -6.96
C ALA A 13 -7.57 -6.06 -8.48
N ARG A 14 -6.48 -5.69 -9.16
CA ARG A 14 -6.31 -5.86 -10.60
C ARG A 14 -5.02 -6.62 -10.89
N GLN A 15 -5.06 -7.45 -11.92
CA GLN A 15 -3.86 -8.14 -12.38
C GLN A 15 -2.97 -7.19 -13.18
N VAL A 16 -1.68 -7.22 -12.91
CA VAL A 16 -0.65 -6.52 -13.68
C VAL A 16 0.40 -7.51 -14.17
N ARG A 17 0.92 -7.25 -15.38
CA ARG A 17 2.03 -7.99 -15.97
C ARG A 17 3.24 -7.07 -16.01
N GLY A 18 4.27 -7.37 -15.22
CA GLY A 18 5.54 -6.64 -15.25
C GLY A 18 6.55 -7.30 -16.17
N ARG A 19 7.41 -6.53 -16.85
CA ARG A 19 8.55 -7.07 -17.62
C ARG A 19 9.59 -7.81 -16.74
N ARG A 20 9.62 -7.52 -15.44
CA ARG A 20 10.62 -8.00 -14.47
C ARG A 20 10.12 -9.09 -13.51
N TRP A 21 8.83 -9.41 -13.52
CA TRP A 21 8.24 -10.36 -12.58
C TRP A 21 7.77 -11.61 -13.33
N SER A 22 8.26 -12.78 -12.97
CA SER A 22 7.86 -14.05 -13.59
C SER A 22 6.52 -14.51 -13.00
N GLY A 23 5.44 -13.94 -13.50
CA GLY A 23 4.07 -14.35 -13.15
C GLY A 23 3.07 -13.20 -13.03
N PRO A 24 1.77 -13.52 -12.98
CA PRO A 24 0.74 -12.53 -12.68
C PRO A 24 0.90 -12.00 -11.25
N SER A 25 0.96 -10.68 -11.10
CA SER A 25 0.89 -10.02 -9.79
C SER A 25 -0.44 -9.29 -9.65
N LEU A 26 -1.02 -9.32 -8.45
CA LEU A 26 -2.17 -8.50 -8.12
C LEU A 26 -1.71 -7.22 -7.46
N VAL A 27 -2.34 -6.12 -7.86
CA VAL A 27 -2.17 -4.81 -7.21
C VAL A 27 -3.53 -4.23 -6.86
N ALA A 28 -3.63 -3.58 -5.71
CA ALA A 28 -4.75 -2.74 -5.34
C ALA A 28 -4.22 -1.42 -4.78
N ASN A 29 -4.96 -0.34 -4.99
CA ASN A 29 -4.68 0.93 -4.34
C ASN A 29 -5.57 1.05 -3.09
N ALA A 30 -4.98 1.52 -2.00
CA ALA A 30 -5.69 1.96 -0.82
C ALA A 30 -5.35 3.43 -0.53
N THR A 31 -6.22 4.11 0.20
CA THR A 31 -5.96 5.46 0.70
C THR A 31 -5.59 5.34 2.16
N LEU A 32 -4.35 5.71 2.49
CA LEU A 32 -3.85 5.81 3.87
C LEU A 32 -3.93 7.28 4.28
N GLU A 33 -4.62 7.56 5.39
CA GLU A 33 -4.84 8.92 5.89
C GLU A 33 -4.25 9.09 7.29
N ASP A 34 -3.62 10.25 7.52
CA ASP A 34 -3.19 10.74 8.82
C ASP A 34 -3.55 12.22 8.98
N VAL A 35 -3.09 12.85 10.07
CA VAL A 35 -3.39 14.26 10.37
C VAL A 35 -2.83 15.25 9.35
N SER A 36 -1.85 14.84 8.54
CA SER A 36 -1.21 15.69 7.52
C SER A 36 -1.89 15.58 6.15
N GLY A 37 -2.76 14.58 5.96
CA GLY A 37 -3.50 14.35 4.74
C GLY A 37 -3.52 12.87 4.36
N SER A 38 -3.64 12.59 3.06
CA SER A 38 -3.75 11.22 2.55
C SER A 38 -2.74 10.91 1.45
N VAL A 39 -2.42 9.62 1.32
CA VAL A 39 -1.53 9.08 0.30
C VAL A 39 -2.07 7.78 -0.27
N VAL A 40 -1.85 7.56 -1.56
CA VAL A 40 -2.15 6.27 -2.20
C VAL A 40 -1.11 5.25 -1.73
N LEU A 41 -1.56 4.25 -0.98
CA LEU A 41 -0.79 3.06 -0.62
C LEU A 41 -1.00 1.97 -1.69
N VAL A 42 0.10 1.45 -2.23
CA VAL A 42 0.07 0.36 -3.22
C VAL A 42 0.23 -0.98 -2.50
N LEU A 43 -0.79 -1.82 -2.61
CA LEU A 43 -0.85 -3.15 -2.00
C LEU A 43 -0.59 -4.21 -3.07
N TRP A 44 0.26 -5.17 -2.74
CA TRP A 44 0.62 -6.28 -3.62
C TRP A 44 0.21 -7.63 -3.04
N ASN A 45 -0.41 -8.48 -3.87
CA ASN A 45 -0.68 -9.88 -3.57
C ASN A 45 -1.35 -10.08 -2.18
N GLU A 46 -0.70 -10.77 -1.25
CA GLU A 46 -1.24 -11.06 0.08
C GLU A 46 -1.54 -9.81 0.92
N GLN A 47 -0.83 -8.69 0.71
CA GLN A 47 -1.11 -7.42 1.38
C GLN A 47 -2.54 -6.94 1.10
N ILE A 48 -3.06 -7.26 -0.09
CA ILE A 48 -4.42 -6.92 -0.50
C ILE A 48 -5.43 -7.69 0.35
N ARG A 49 -5.13 -8.91 0.79
CA ARG A 49 -6.04 -9.72 1.61
C ARG A 49 -5.93 -9.39 3.08
N SER A 50 -4.76 -8.97 3.55
CA SER A 50 -4.52 -8.69 4.96
C SER A 50 -5.11 -7.36 5.44
N ILE A 51 -5.19 -6.34 4.58
CA ILE A 51 -5.66 -5.00 4.94
C ILE A 51 -7.15 -4.82 4.63
N SER A 52 -7.86 -4.08 5.47
CA SER A 52 -9.26 -3.65 5.32
C SER A 52 -9.41 -2.15 5.59
N VAL A 53 -10.51 -1.57 5.11
CA VAL A 53 -10.89 -0.20 5.48
C VAL A 53 -11.19 -0.17 6.98
N GLY A 54 -10.68 0.85 7.67
CA GLY A 54 -10.72 1.00 9.11
C GLY A 54 -9.44 0.57 9.83
N ASP A 55 -8.58 -0.25 9.19
CA ASP A 55 -7.34 -0.70 9.83
C ASP A 55 -6.38 0.46 10.05
N ARG A 56 -5.83 0.54 11.27
CA ARG A 56 -4.72 1.42 11.59
C ARG A 56 -3.40 0.68 11.42
N VAL A 57 -2.54 1.20 10.55
CA VAL A 57 -1.31 0.52 10.14
C VAL A 57 -0.09 1.42 10.19
N ARG A 58 1.07 0.79 10.39
CA ARG A 58 2.40 1.36 10.25
C ARG A 58 3.13 0.70 9.10
N ILE A 59 3.60 1.52 8.16
CA ILE A 59 4.43 1.12 7.04
C ILE A 59 5.89 1.43 7.39
N GLU A 60 6.74 0.40 7.45
CA GLU A 60 8.18 0.55 7.66
C GLU A 60 8.96 0.28 6.37
N ASN A 61 10.06 1.02 6.21
CA ASN A 61 10.87 1.02 5.00
C ASN A 61 10.04 1.26 3.72
N GLY A 62 9.05 2.15 3.82
CA GLY A 62 8.29 2.62 2.68
C GLY A 62 9.11 3.54 1.78
N TYR A 63 8.71 3.66 0.52
CA TYR A 63 9.26 4.62 -0.43
C TYR A 63 8.14 5.23 -1.28
N VAL A 64 8.34 6.47 -1.71
CA VAL A 64 7.41 7.15 -2.61
C VAL A 64 7.87 6.97 -4.05
N SER A 65 6.94 6.61 -4.92
CA SER A 65 7.12 6.61 -6.37
C SER A 65 6.03 7.44 -7.04
N SER A 66 6.11 7.59 -8.36
CA SER A 66 5.06 8.22 -9.15
C SER A 66 4.60 7.27 -10.25
N TYR A 67 3.30 7.11 -10.40
CA TYR A 67 2.70 6.36 -11.49
C TYR A 67 1.56 7.18 -12.10
N GLN A 68 1.65 7.45 -13.40
CA GLN A 68 0.71 8.32 -14.13
C GLN A 68 0.51 9.70 -13.45
N GLY A 69 1.59 10.26 -12.89
CA GLY A 69 1.58 11.56 -12.21
C GLY A 69 1.09 11.53 -10.77
N ILE A 70 0.60 10.38 -10.27
CA ILE A 70 0.11 10.23 -8.90
C ILE A 70 1.26 9.74 -8.01
N ARG A 71 1.52 10.46 -6.91
CA ARG A 71 2.46 10.00 -5.88
C ARG A 71 1.87 8.82 -5.11
N GLN A 72 2.69 7.79 -4.92
CA GLN A 72 2.27 6.52 -4.34
C GLN A 72 3.28 6.03 -3.30
N LEU A 73 2.79 5.69 -2.11
CA LEU A 73 3.54 5.01 -1.08
C LEU A 73 3.58 3.50 -1.40
N ASN A 74 4.79 2.96 -1.44
CA ASN A 74 5.05 1.55 -1.67
C ASN A 74 5.83 0.97 -0.49
N ILE A 75 5.57 -0.29 -0.15
CA ILE A 75 6.37 -1.03 0.83
C ILE A 75 7.64 -1.52 0.13
N GLY A 76 8.81 -1.06 0.59
CA GLY A 76 10.10 -1.41 0.02
C GLY A 76 10.49 -2.87 0.24
N ARG A 77 11.57 -3.30 -0.41
CA ARG A 77 12.18 -4.62 -0.13
C ARG A 77 12.61 -4.67 1.35
N GLY A 78 12.15 -5.67 2.09
CA GLY A 78 12.38 -5.77 3.54
C GLY A 78 11.53 -4.80 4.37
N GLY A 79 10.60 -4.08 3.76
CA GLY A 79 9.62 -3.28 4.48
C GLY A 79 8.53 -4.11 5.13
N LYS A 80 7.82 -3.48 6.07
CA LYS A 80 6.80 -4.12 6.90
C LYS A 80 5.50 -3.33 6.86
N LEU A 81 4.40 -4.07 6.98
CA LEU A 81 3.07 -3.55 7.25
C LEU A 81 2.66 -4.12 8.60
N ILE A 82 2.44 -3.25 9.58
CA ILE A 82 2.20 -3.60 10.98
C ILE A 82 0.83 -3.04 11.36
N PHE A 83 -0.03 -3.86 11.95
CA PHE A 83 -1.31 -3.42 12.51
C PHE A 83 -1.09 -2.88 13.92
N LEU A 84 -1.61 -1.70 14.22
CA LEU A 84 -1.34 -1.00 15.48
C LEU A 84 -2.39 -1.27 16.57
N ASP A 85 -3.60 -1.65 16.19
CA ASP A 85 -4.73 -1.82 17.12
C ASP A 85 -5.05 -3.32 17.37
N LEU A 86 -4.00 -4.16 17.45
CA LEU A 86 -4.11 -5.57 17.84
C LEU A 86 -4.13 -5.77 19.36
#